data_AF-A0A3D3SXN4-F1
#
_entry.id   AF-A0A3D3SXN4-F1
#
_cell.length_a   1.000
_cell.length_b   1.000
_cell.length_c   1.000
_cell.angle_alpha   90.00
_cell.angle_beta   90.00
_cell.angle_gamma   90.00
#
_symmetry.space_group_name_H-M   'P 1'
#
loop_
_entity.id
_entity.type
_entity.pdbx_description
1 polymer ?
#
loop_
_entity_poly.entity_id
_entity_poly.type
_entity_poly.pdbx_seq_one_letter_code
_entity_poly.pdbx_strand_id
1 'polypeptide(L)'
;MSVAQHLRHELNCPETVLGRRYMVLMLATIVWSILFMFLTAEYPGFAPEGSTTLFVIEGFIFLVFSVDFVLRLISLDTRDGKAMLLLVADALAILPSAIVVFVHLGLMEAQHVEVLALLRLFRLLRVVKLLRVSNLLSHIFGVSVFSLVFGTMAAHLGIRVLFLTVGQSIGESIYAFFDRPTLLLAVTAVGSVFGIALAITFGVVKRKQIDVTELHRTSMDAVETFEQDFKTVFADAVPQEKREALFNTYRRDMHLFVNAELPYEVFKQKTKDFLYEIREVVKGRASMDVPYHAVLVQRLSAFLTKTQINFNPVFYGWLKLLGNLYFLLVMVAAPGLTGLLVQMLVIFVFQGLAVIIEDMDHTVDSNATIFNAKILRV
;
A
#
# COMPACT_ATOMS: atom_id res chain seq x y z
N MET A 1 26.19 -1.78 -18.15
CA MET A 1 25.97 -0.96 -16.94
C MET A 1 27.29 -0.82 -16.20
N SER A 2 27.65 0.38 -15.74
CA SER A 2 28.81 0.54 -14.84
C SER A 2 28.52 -0.09 -13.47
N VAL A 3 29.56 -0.44 -12.70
CA VAL A 3 29.41 -1.02 -11.35
C VAL A 3 28.56 -0.11 -10.44
N ALA A 4 28.73 1.21 -10.54
CA ALA A 4 27.92 2.19 -9.80
C ALA A 4 26.45 2.19 -10.23
N GLN A 5 26.16 2.00 -11.53
CA GLN A 5 24.78 1.88 -12.03
C GLN A 5 24.10 0.59 -11.55
N HIS A 6 24.85 -0.52 -11.50
CA HIS A 6 24.33 -1.78 -10.97
C HIS A 6 24.06 -1.69 -9.46
N LEU A 7 24.99 -1.11 -8.70
CA LEU A 7 24.79 -0.85 -7.27
C LEU A 7 23.60 0.09 -7.01
N ARG A 8 23.46 1.16 -7.80
CA ARG A 8 22.30 2.08 -7.70
C ARG A 8 20.99 1.37 -8.00
N HIS A 9 20.97 0.48 -8.98
CA HIS A 9 19.79 -0.30 -9.31
C HIS A 9 19.42 -1.22 -8.15
N GLU A 10 20.36 -2.03 -7.65
CA GLU A 10 20.12 -2.95 -6.52
C GLU A 10 19.69 -2.25 -5.22
N LEU A 11 20.19 -1.04 -4.95
CA LEU A 11 19.79 -0.27 -3.76
C LEU A 11 18.37 0.31 -3.85
N ASN A 12 17.86 0.55 -5.07
CA ASN A 12 16.55 1.15 -5.29
C ASN A 12 15.49 0.12 -5.72
N CYS A 13 15.90 -0.97 -6.35
CA CYS A 13 15.07 -2.09 -6.79
C CYS A 13 15.85 -3.38 -6.48
N PRO A 14 15.73 -3.92 -5.26
CA PRO A 14 16.51 -5.08 -4.86
C PRO A 14 15.97 -6.35 -5.56
N GLU A 15 16.66 -6.79 -6.60
CA GLU A 15 16.35 -8.04 -7.31
C GLU A 15 17.19 -9.20 -6.76
N THR A 16 18.44 -8.94 -6.36
CA THR A 16 19.32 -9.99 -5.82
C THR A 16 18.97 -10.38 -4.38
N VAL A 17 19.35 -11.60 -3.99
CA VAL A 17 19.25 -12.09 -2.60
C VAL A 17 20.02 -11.19 -1.64
N LEU A 18 21.16 -10.65 -2.06
CA LEU A 18 21.98 -9.77 -1.24
C LEU A 18 21.35 -8.38 -1.07
N GLY A 19 20.83 -7.79 -2.15
CA GLY A 19 20.06 -6.53 -2.11
C GLY A 19 18.84 -6.65 -1.19
N ARG A 20 18.11 -7.78 -1.27
CA ARG A 20 16.97 -8.06 -0.39
C ARG A 20 17.37 -8.15 1.08
N ARG A 21 18.43 -8.89 1.41
CA ARG A 21 18.95 -9.02 2.79
C ARG A 21 19.41 -7.68 3.35
N TYR A 22 20.12 -6.90 2.53
CA TYR A 22 20.53 -5.54 2.88
C TYR A 22 19.33 -4.67 3.24
N MET A 23 18.29 -4.68 2.40
CA MET A 23 17.07 -3.92 2.63
C MET A 23 16.35 -4.31 3.92
N VAL A 24 16.24 -5.62 4.21
CA VAL A 24 15.65 -6.12 5.45
C VAL A 24 16.48 -5.70 6.66
N LEU A 25 17.81 -5.78 6.57
CA LEU A 25 18.72 -5.32 7.63
C LEU A 25 18.53 -3.81 7.89
N MET A 26 18.47 -3.01 6.83
CA MET A 26 18.26 -1.57 6.93
C MET A 26 16.91 -1.24 7.55
N LEU A 27 15.84 -1.90 7.09
CA LEU A 27 14.49 -1.76 7.64
C LEU A 27 14.47 -2.08 9.14
N ALA A 28 14.99 -3.25 9.52
CA ALA A 28 15.05 -3.69 10.91
C ALA A 28 15.85 -2.71 11.78
N THR A 29 16.98 -2.21 11.26
CA THR A 29 17.84 -1.25 11.99
C THR A 29 17.14 0.10 12.15
N ILE A 30 16.43 0.59 11.13
CA ILE A 30 15.67 1.85 11.22
C ILE A 30 14.53 1.71 12.23
N VAL A 31 13.72 0.65 12.14
CA VAL A 31 12.63 0.40 13.09
C VAL A 31 13.18 0.27 14.51
N TRP A 32 14.23 -0.54 14.70
CA TRP A 32 14.89 -0.68 15.99
C TRP A 32 15.42 0.65 16.52
N SER A 33 16.03 1.47 15.67
CA SER A 33 16.53 2.78 16.06
C SER A 33 15.41 3.73 16.49
N ILE A 34 14.26 3.72 15.83
CA ILE A 34 13.13 4.59 16.18
C ILE A 34 12.49 4.11 17.48
N LEU A 35 12.34 2.78 17.65
CA LEU A 35 11.86 2.19 18.90
C LEU A 35 12.81 2.49 20.07
N PHE A 36 14.12 2.38 19.86
CA PHE A 36 15.11 2.73 20.87
C PHE A 36 15.01 4.21 21.28
N MET A 37 14.90 5.12 20.30
CA MET A 37 14.68 6.54 20.56
C MET A 37 13.41 6.78 21.38
N PHE A 38 12.30 6.12 21.02
CA PHE A 38 11.06 6.17 21.79
C PHE A 38 11.24 5.66 23.22
N LEU A 39 11.90 4.51 23.42
CA LEU A 39 12.16 3.93 24.74
C LEU A 39 13.02 4.84 25.61
N THR A 40 14.06 5.46 25.06
CA THR A 40 14.91 6.41 25.81
C THR A 40 14.17 7.69 26.17
N ALA A 41 13.21 8.13 25.34
CA ALA A 41 12.41 9.31 25.62
C ALA A 41 11.34 9.05 26.69
N GLU A 42 10.67 7.90 26.61
CA GLU A 42 9.59 7.54 27.55
C GLU A 42 10.15 7.01 28.89
N TYR A 43 11.27 6.27 28.86
CA TYR A 43 11.89 5.63 30.01
C TYR A 43 13.37 6.01 30.14
N PRO A 44 13.70 7.19 30.71
CA PRO A 44 15.08 7.68 30.84
C PRO A 44 16.03 6.73 31.58
N GLY A 45 15.50 5.89 32.47
CA GLY A 45 16.28 4.89 33.21
C GLY A 45 16.75 3.68 32.39
N PHE A 46 16.21 3.47 31.18
CA PHE A 46 16.56 2.31 30.34
C PHE A 46 17.99 2.41 29.77
N ALA A 47 18.40 3.61 29.37
CA ALA A 47 19.76 3.89 28.88
C ALA A 47 20.17 5.32 29.29
N PRO A 48 20.68 5.51 30.52
CA PRO A 48 21.11 6.81 31.01
C PRO A 48 22.18 7.44 30.12
N GLU A 49 22.26 8.77 30.11
CA GLU A 49 23.30 9.48 29.36
C GLU A 49 24.69 9.05 29.81
N GLY A 50 25.58 8.77 28.84
CA GLY A 50 26.94 8.29 29.10
C GLY A 50 27.05 6.80 29.47
N SER A 51 25.94 6.06 29.57
CA SER A 51 25.97 4.62 29.84
C SER A 51 26.62 3.81 28.71
N THR A 52 27.27 2.70 29.07
CA THR A 52 27.85 1.75 28.11
C THR A 52 26.78 1.09 27.23
N THR A 53 25.55 0.91 27.74
CA THR A 53 24.42 0.38 26.97
C THR A 53 24.00 1.33 25.85
N LEU A 54 23.91 2.64 26.15
CA LEU A 54 23.64 3.66 25.15
C LEU A 54 24.73 3.67 24.07
N PHE A 55 26.00 3.60 24.47
CA PHE A 55 27.14 3.56 23.55
C PHE A 55 27.10 2.35 22.61
N VAL A 56 26.86 1.13 23.13
CA VAL A 56 26.83 -0.08 22.31
C VAL A 56 25.71 -0.03 21.27
N ILE A 57 24.51 0.39 21.68
CA ILE A 57 23.34 0.43 20.78
C ILE A 57 23.50 1.54 19.73
N GLU A 58 23.84 2.76 20.14
CA GLU A 58 24.04 3.88 19.20
C GLU A 58 25.26 3.66 18.30
N GLY A 59 26.31 3.00 18.81
CA GLY A 59 27.48 2.61 18.02
C GLY A 59 27.15 1.61 16.92
N PHE A 60 26.31 0.60 17.22
CA PHE A 60 25.82 -0.33 16.21
C PHE A 60 24.97 0.39 15.14
N ILE A 61 24.02 1.24 15.56
CA ILE A 61 23.18 2.02 14.64
C ILE A 61 24.03 2.95 13.77
N PHE A 62 24.99 3.63 14.37
CA PHE A 62 25.95 4.51 13.69
C PHE A 62 26.74 3.74 12.62
N LEU A 63 27.26 2.57 12.95
CA LEU A 63 28.02 1.74 12.02
C LEU A 63 27.16 1.35 10.81
N VAL A 64 25.98 0.78 11.04
CA VAL A 64 25.09 0.32 9.95
C VAL A 64 24.68 1.49 9.05
N PHE A 65 24.29 2.63 9.62
CA PHE A 65 23.90 3.80 8.83
C PHE A 65 25.07 4.49 8.13
N SER A 66 26.27 4.44 8.70
CA SER A 66 27.46 4.95 8.02
C SER A 66 27.79 4.11 6.79
N VAL A 67 27.68 2.78 6.88
CA VAL A 67 27.84 1.89 5.73
C VAL A 67 26.78 2.20 4.65
N ASP A 68 25.50 2.31 5.01
CA ASP A 68 24.43 2.70 4.07
C ASP A 68 24.68 4.07 3.44
N PHE A 69 25.13 5.05 4.21
CA PHE A 69 25.46 6.39 3.70
C PHE A 69 26.61 6.34 2.69
N VAL A 70 27.69 5.61 2.97
CA VAL A 70 28.82 5.46 2.06
C VAL A 70 28.40 4.76 0.76
N LEU A 71 27.62 3.67 0.85
CA LEU A 71 27.08 2.97 -0.33
C LEU A 71 26.23 3.89 -1.21
N ARG A 72 25.40 4.75 -0.59
CA ARG A 72 24.57 5.74 -1.31
C ARG A 72 25.38 6.89 -1.88
N LEU A 73 26.43 7.33 -1.19
CA LEU A 73 27.34 8.37 -1.67
C LEU A 73 28.07 7.90 -2.93
N ILE A 74 28.57 6.66 -2.95
CA ILE A 74 29.27 6.07 -4.10
C ILE A 74 28.33 5.87 -5.30
N SER A 75 27.05 5.57 -5.05
CA SER A 75 26.04 5.34 -6.10
C SER A 75 25.23 6.59 -6.47
N LEU A 76 25.60 7.77 -5.94
CA LEU A 76 24.88 9.02 -6.17
C LEU A 76 25.01 9.47 -7.63
N ASP A 77 23.88 9.87 -8.21
CA ASP A 77 23.85 10.62 -9.44
C ASP A 77 23.65 12.10 -9.12
N THR A 78 24.69 12.90 -9.35
CA THR A 78 24.73 14.32 -8.99
C THR A 78 23.72 15.17 -9.76
N ARG A 79 23.06 14.60 -10.79
CA ARG A 79 22.00 15.27 -11.55
C ARG A 79 20.62 15.10 -10.92
N ASP A 80 20.46 14.17 -9.98
CA ASP A 80 19.19 13.91 -9.29
C ASP A 80 19.11 14.70 -7.97
N GLY A 81 18.43 15.85 -8.02
CA GLY A 81 18.26 16.72 -6.85
C GLY A 81 17.51 16.05 -5.70
N LYS A 82 16.61 15.09 -5.97
CA LYS A 82 15.90 14.36 -4.91
C LYS A 82 16.85 13.41 -4.20
N ALA A 83 17.67 12.68 -4.94
CA ALA A 83 18.69 11.79 -4.38
C ALA A 83 19.70 12.57 -3.51
N MET A 84 20.08 13.77 -3.93
CA MET A 84 20.97 14.64 -3.17
C MET A 84 20.35 15.10 -1.84
N LEU A 85 19.09 15.55 -1.85
CA LEU A 85 18.38 15.94 -0.61
C LEU A 85 18.22 14.75 0.35
N LEU A 86 17.91 13.58 -0.18
CA LEU A 86 17.80 12.35 0.58
C LEU A 86 19.14 11.94 1.21
N LEU A 87 20.26 12.13 0.51
CA LEU A 87 21.59 11.88 1.04
C LEU A 87 21.97 12.87 2.15
N VAL A 88 21.60 14.15 2.02
CA VAL A 88 21.79 15.15 3.08
C VAL A 88 20.98 14.77 4.32
N ALA A 89 19.72 14.36 4.15
CA ALA A 89 18.91 13.86 5.26
C ALA A 89 19.55 12.63 5.93
N ASP A 90 20.14 11.73 5.14
CA ASP A 90 20.85 10.55 5.64
C ASP A 90 22.08 10.95 6.46
N ALA A 91 22.86 11.94 6.01
CA ALA A 91 24.01 12.48 6.76
C ALA A 91 23.57 13.09 8.09
N LEU A 92 22.55 13.96 8.07
CA LEU A 92 22.02 14.61 9.25
C LEU A 92 21.45 13.59 10.26
N ALA A 93 20.83 12.49 9.79
CA ALA A 93 20.30 11.43 10.64
C ALA A 93 21.38 10.64 11.42
N ILE A 94 22.61 10.64 10.93
CA ILE A 94 23.76 9.91 11.49
C ILE A 94 24.51 10.76 12.51
N LEU A 95 24.56 12.08 12.33
CA LEU A 95 25.28 13.02 13.22
C LEU A 95 24.99 12.80 14.71
N PRO A 96 23.73 12.60 15.17
CA PRO A 96 23.46 12.47 16.60
C PRO A 96 24.10 11.22 17.19
N SER A 97 24.14 10.09 16.47
CA SER A 97 24.79 8.88 16.95
C SER A 97 26.31 9.01 16.89
N ALA A 98 26.85 9.67 15.86
CA ALA A 98 28.28 9.95 15.75
C ALA A 98 28.79 10.70 16.99
N ILE A 99 28.04 11.70 17.44
CA ILE A 99 28.43 12.51 18.60
C ILE A 99 28.37 11.70 19.90
N VAL A 100 27.34 10.87 20.11
CA VAL A 100 27.29 9.98 21.28
C VAL A 100 28.53 9.07 21.33
N VAL A 101 28.91 8.50 20.18
CA VAL A 101 30.09 7.64 20.06
C VAL A 101 31.37 8.44 20.34
N PHE A 102 31.54 9.63 19.76
CA PHE A 102 32.75 10.45 19.94
C PHE A 102 32.91 10.99 21.37
N VAL A 103 31.82 11.39 22.03
CA VAL A 103 31.84 11.82 23.44
C VAL A 103 32.23 10.64 24.34
N HIS A 104 31.67 9.45 24.12
CA HIS A 104 32.00 8.27 24.94
C HIS A 104 33.45 7.80 24.73
N LEU A 105 34.00 7.97 23.53
CA LEU A 105 35.41 7.67 23.23
C LEU A 105 36.39 8.74 23.73
N GLY A 106 35.91 9.81 24.38
CA GLY A 106 36.74 10.91 24.87
C GLY A 106 37.31 11.82 23.78
N LEU A 107 36.77 11.76 22.56
CA LEU A 107 37.18 12.61 21.43
C LEU A 107 36.53 14.01 21.46
N MET A 108 35.50 14.20 22.29
CA MET A 108 34.77 15.46 22.47
C MET A 108 34.43 15.69 23.94
N GLU A 109 34.57 16.93 24.43
CA GLU A 109 34.23 17.30 25.82
C GLU A 109 32.71 17.41 26.04
N ALA A 110 32.23 16.86 27.16
CA ALA A 110 30.80 16.79 27.52
C ALA A 110 30.16 18.13 27.92
N GLN A 111 30.88 19.25 27.91
CA GLN A 111 30.33 20.56 28.31
C GLN A 111 29.38 21.20 27.28
N HIS A 112 29.33 20.69 26.04
CA HIS A 112 28.44 21.21 24.98
C HIS A 112 27.08 20.47 24.87
N VAL A 113 26.71 19.66 25.87
CA VAL A 113 25.61 18.69 25.79
C VAL A 113 24.21 19.32 25.69
N GLU A 114 24.02 20.56 26.12
CA GLU A 114 22.74 21.27 25.95
C GLU A 114 22.46 21.64 24.49
N VAL A 115 23.47 22.12 23.74
CA VAL A 115 23.34 22.37 22.29
C VAL A 115 23.17 21.04 21.51
N LEU A 116 23.72 19.96 22.06
CA LEU A 116 23.55 18.60 21.53
C LEU A 116 22.14 18.04 21.72
N ALA A 117 21.33 18.59 22.63
CA ALA A 117 19.95 18.17 22.83
C ALA A 117 19.08 18.46 21.59
N LEU A 118 19.27 19.63 20.96
CA LEU A 118 18.56 19.98 19.72
C LEU A 118 19.00 19.10 18.54
N LEU A 119 20.27 18.69 18.51
CA LEU A 119 20.76 17.76 17.49
C LEU A 119 20.07 16.39 17.58
N ARG A 120 19.48 16.01 18.72
CA ARG A 120 18.66 14.79 18.85
C ARG A 120 17.45 14.82 17.92
N LEU A 121 16.93 16.00 17.57
CA LEU A 121 15.82 16.14 16.60
C LEU A 121 16.22 15.62 15.22
N PHE A 122 17.50 15.67 14.84
CA PHE A 122 17.94 15.08 13.57
C PHE A 122 17.78 13.56 13.52
N ARG A 123 17.63 12.87 14.67
CA ARG A 123 17.28 11.43 14.70
C ARG A 123 15.92 11.17 14.05
N LEU A 124 15.02 12.15 14.04
CA LEU A 124 13.72 12.06 13.35
C LEU A 124 13.87 11.90 11.84
N LEU A 125 14.99 12.32 11.25
CA LEU A 125 15.28 12.10 9.83
C LEU A 125 15.43 10.60 9.49
N ARG A 126 15.62 9.73 10.49
CA ARG A 126 15.56 8.26 10.30
C ARG A 126 14.17 7.80 9.86
N VAL A 127 13.10 8.52 10.23
CA VAL A 127 11.75 8.25 9.75
C VAL A 127 11.67 8.52 8.25
N VAL A 128 12.37 9.53 7.74
CA VAL A 128 12.44 9.80 6.30
C VAL A 128 13.09 8.63 5.57
N LYS A 129 14.12 8.00 6.15
CA LYS A 129 14.66 6.73 5.64
C LYS A 129 13.61 5.62 5.64
N LEU A 130 12.81 5.51 6.70
CA LEU A 130 11.75 4.51 6.81
C LEU A 130 10.68 4.67 5.71
N LEU A 131 10.25 5.91 5.44
CA LEU A 131 9.30 6.21 4.37
C LEU A 131 9.85 5.87 2.98
N ARG A 132 11.14 6.13 2.75
CA ARG A 132 11.82 5.74 1.51
C ARG A 132 11.82 4.22 1.33
N VAL A 133 12.17 3.48 2.39
CA VAL A 133 12.20 2.01 2.38
C VAL A 133 10.79 1.42 2.28
N SER A 134 9.77 2.09 2.84
CA SER A 134 8.38 1.66 2.75
C SER A 134 7.90 1.51 1.31
N ASN A 135 8.30 2.41 0.41
CA ASN A 135 7.92 2.32 -1.00
C ASN A 135 8.57 1.12 -1.70
N LEU A 136 9.60 0.54 -1.10
CA LEU A 136 10.36 -0.60 -1.62
C LEU A 136 9.95 -1.92 -0.95
N LEU A 137 9.10 -1.88 0.08
CA LEU A 137 8.63 -3.08 0.79
C LEU A 137 7.82 -4.00 -0.13
N SER A 138 6.99 -3.43 -1.01
CA SER A 138 6.16 -4.18 -1.96
C SER A 138 7.00 -5.03 -2.92
N HIS A 139 8.20 -4.55 -3.30
CA HIS A 139 9.12 -5.30 -4.15
C HIS A 139 9.78 -6.47 -3.43
N ILE A 140 9.95 -6.40 -2.11
CA ILE A 140 10.68 -7.40 -1.31
C ILE A 140 9.76 -8.48 -0.76
N PHE A 141 8.67 -8.05 -0.14
CA PHE A 141 7.72 -8.93 0.54
C PHE A 141 6.50 -9.24 -0.31
N GLY A 142 6.40 -8.65 -1.51
CA GLY A 142 5.21 -8.68 -2.33
C GLY A 142 4.18 -7.64 -1.88
N VAL A 143 3.15 -7.44 -2.70
CA VAL A 143 2.01 -6.61 -2.37
C VAL A 143 1.19 -7.32 -1.28
N SER A 144 1.24 -6.78 -0.07
CA SER A 144 0.47 -7.24 1.09
C SER A 144 -0.16 -6.05 1.81
N VAL A 145 -1.17 -6.32 2.62
CA VAL A 145 -1.78 -5.30 3.51
C VAL A 145 -0.70 -4.65 4.37
N PHE A 146 0.22 -5.46 4.93
CA PHE A 146 1.31 -4.95 5.74
C PHE A 146 2.21 -3.99 4.95
N SER A 147 2.68 -4.38 3.76
CA SER A 147 3.57 -3.52 2.96
C SER A 147 2.92 -2.20 2.55
N LEU A 148 1.61 -2.20 2.30
CA LEU A 148 0.87 -1.01 1.87
C LEU A 148 0.54 -0.06 3.02
N VAL A 149 0.31 -0.59 4.22
CA VAL A 149 0.01 0.21 5.41
C VAL A 149 1.28 0.67 6.15
N PHE A 150 2.42 0.02 5.90
CA PHE A 150 3.69 0.30 6.57
C PHE A 150 4.11 1.76 6.51
N GLY A 151 3.91 2.42 5.37
CA GLY A 151 4.27 3.83 5.20
C GLY A 151 3.46 4.74 6.12
N THR A 152 2.16 4.48 6.26
CA THR A 152 1.28 5.20 7.19
C THR A 152 1.70 4.94 8.64
N MET A 153 2.00 3.69 9.01
CA MET A 153 2.52 3.36 10.34
C MET A 153 3.82 4.11 10.65
N ALA A 154 4.76 4.11 9.71
CA ALA A 154 6.04 4.79 9.80
C ALA A 154 5.87 6.30 10.00
N ALA A 155 4.98 6.93 9.23
CA ALA A 155 4.66 8.35 9.35
C ALA A 155 4.09 8.67 10.75
N HIS A 156 3.11 7.91 11.22
CA HIS A 156 2.51 8.10 12.53
C HIS A 156 3.48 7.86 13.69
N LEU A 157 4.34 6.84 13.58
CA LEU A 157 5.42 6.61 14.53
C LEU A 157 6.38 7.81 14.57
N GLY A 158 6.72 8.38 13.42
CA GLY A 158 7.57 9.56 13.33
C GLY A 158 6.95 10.80 13.96
N ILE A 159 5.66 11.05 13.69
CA ILE A 159 4.90 12.16 14.31
C ILE A 159 4.86 11.99 15.83
N ARG A 160 4.65 10.76 16.32
CA ARG A 160 4.63 10.47 17.76
C ARG A 160 5.97 10.78 18.41
N VAL A 161 7.08 10.35 17.81
CA VAL A 161 8.40 10.64 18.37
C VAL A 161 8.72 12.14 18.28
N LEU A 162 8.33 12.81 17.19
CA LEU A 162 8.44 14.27 17.10
C LEU A 162 7.73 14.97 18.26
N PHE A 163 6.49 14.58 18.58
CA PHE A 163 5.74 15.16 19.70
C PHE A 163 6.45 14.96 21.05
N LEU A 164 7.01 13.77 21.27
CA LEU A 164 7.77 13.47 22.49
C LEU A 164 9.06 14.29 22.58
N THR A 165 9.84 14.33 21.50
CA THR A 165 11.12 15.06 21.50
C THR A 165 10.92 16.57 21.59
N VAL A 166 9.91 17.13 20.91
CA VAL A 166 9.56 18.55 21.03
C VAL A 166 9.08 18.87 22.44
N GLY A 167 8.21 18.04 23.03
CA GLY A 167 7.76 18.23 24.41
C GLY A 167 8.92 18.23 25.41
N GLN A 168 9.87 17.32 25.27
CA GLN A 168 11.09 17.31 26.09
C GLN A 168 11.93 18.57 25.90
N SER A 169 12.05 19.09 24.68
CA SER A 169 12.85 20.30 24.40
C SER A 169 12.24 21.58 24.96
N ILE A 170 10.90 21.64 25.07
CA ILE A 170 10.17 22.79 25.63
C ILE A 170 10.04 22.67 27.16
N GLY A 171 10.27 21.48 27.73
CA GLY A 171 10.12 21.21 29.16
C GLY A 171 8.68 20.95 29.60
N GLU A 172 7.73 20.96 28.66
CA GLU A 172 6.31 20.65 28.91
C GLU A 172 5.82 19.51 28.02
N SER A 173 5.05 18.58 28.60
CA SER A 173 4.44 17.52 27.80
C SER A 173 3.30 18.10 26.97
N ILE A 174 3.39 18.02 25.65
CA ILE A 174 2.31 18.41 24.71
C ILE A 174 1.00 17.71 25.07
N TYR A 175 1.07 16.48 25.58
CA TYR A 175 -0.08 15.70 26.04
C TYR A 175 -0.86 16.34 27.20
N ALA A 176 -0.24 17.22 27.99
CA ALA A 176 -0.91 17.91 29.10
C ALA A 176 -1.87 19.01 28.61
N PHE A 177 -1.68 19.52 27.38
CA PHE A 177 -2.57 20.49 26.77
C PHE A 177 -3.94 19.89 26.41
N PHE A 178 -4.04 18.56 26.41
CA PHE A 178 -5.21 17.84 25.94
C PHE A 178 -6.00 17.21 27.09
N ASP A 179 -7.31 17.50 27.16
CA ASP A 179 -8.21 16.90 28.13
C ASP A 179 -8.50 15.43 27.77
N ARG A 180 -7.89 14.51 28.53
CA ARG A 180 -7.92 13.07 28.21
C ARG A 180 -9.33 12.45 28.24
N PRO A 181 -10.19 12.72 29.24
CA PRO A 181 -11.56 12.19 29.24
C PRO A 181 -12.33 12.60 27.99
N THR A 182 -12.27 13.87 27.60
CA THR A 182 -12.92 14.36 26.38
C THR A 182 -12.35 13.70 25.11
N LEU A 183 -11.02 13.53 25.04
CA LEU A 183 -10.38 12.82 23.93
C LEU A 183 -10.78 11.35 23.83
N LEU A 184 -10.89 10.63 24.96
CA LEU A 184 -11.29 9.23 24.96
C LEU A 184 -12.74 9.06 24.44
N LEU A 185 -13.63 10.00 24.79
CA LEU A 185 -14.97 10.05 24.22
C LEU A 185 -14.92 10.30 22.71
N ALA A 186 -14.11 11.26 22.26
CA ALA A 186 -13.94 11.56 20.83
C ALA A 186 -13.35 10.36 20.05
N VAL A 187 -12.33 9.69 20.57
CA VAL A 187 -11.74 8.48 19.98
C VAL A 187 -12.79 7.38 19.85
N THR A 188 -13.63 7.17 20.86
CA THR A 188 -14.68 6.15 20.82
C THR A 188 -15.76 6.51 19.79
N ALA A 189 -16.22 7.77 19.77
CA ALA A 189 -17.22 8.24 18.82
C ALA A 189 -16.71 8.19 17.36
N VAL A 190 -15.54 8.75 17.08
CA VAL A 190 -14.95 8.75 15.73
C VAL A 190 -14.61 7.33 15.30
N GLY A 191 -14.03 6.52 16.18
CA GLY A 191 -13.67 5.14 15.89
C GLY A 191 -14.89 4.27 15.56
N SER A 192 -15.99 4.42 16.30
CA SER A 192 -17.24 3.69 16.03
C SER A 192 -17.86 4.07 14.68
N VAL A 193 -18.00 5.37 14.39
CA VAL A 193 -18.55 5.84 13.11
C VAL A 193 -17.67 5.40 11.95
N PHE A 194 -16.35 5.53 12.08
CA PHE A 194 -15.41 5.10 11.04
C PHE A 194 -15.45 3.59 10.81
N GLY A 195 -15.53 2.79 11.90
CA GLY A 195 -15.65 1.33 11.82
C GLY A 195 -16.95 0.90 11.14
N ILE A 196 -18.07 1.53 11.48
CA ILE A 196 -19.38 1.27 10.84
C ILE A 196 -19.32 1.64 9.36
N ALA A 197 -18.75 2.80 9.01
CA ALA A 197 -18.61 3.23 7.62
C ALA A 197 -17.79 2.21 6.80
N LEU A 198 -16.63 1.79 7.30
CA LEU A 198 -15.81 0.77 6.64
C LEU A 198 -16.54 -0.57 6.53
N ALA A 199 -17.25 -1.01 7.55
CA ALA A 199 -18.01 -2.26 7.52
C ALA A 199 -19.12 -2.24 6.46
N ILE A 200 -19.85 -1.13 6.34
CA ILE A 200 -20.89 -0.94 5.32
C ILE A 200 -20.25 -0.94 3.93
N THR A 201 -19.19 -0.16 3.72
CA THR A 201 -18.51 -0.10 2.43
C THR A 201 -17.94 -1.45 2.02
N PHE A 202 -17.30 -2.17 2.95
CA PHE A 202 -16.85 -3.54 2.72
C PHE A 202 -17.99 -4.47 2.30
N GLY A 203 -19.15 -4.38 2.96
CA GLY A 203 -20.34 -5.15 2.60
C GLY A 203 -20.84 -4.85 1.18
N VAL A 204 -20.87 -3.56 0.79
CA VAL A 204 -21.27 -3.13 -0.55
C VAL A 204 -20.32 -3.65 -1.62
N VAL A 205 -19.00 -3.49 -1.41
CA VAL A 205 -17.98 -3.95 -2.36
C VAL A 205 -17.98 -5.47 -2.47
N LYS A 206 -18.09 -6.19 -1.35
CA LYS A 206 -18.20 -7.66 -1.36
C LYS A 206 -19.42 -8.14 -2.13
N ARG A 207 -20.57 -7.47 -1.97
CA ARG A 207 -21.78 -7.80 -2.73
C ARG A 207 -21.58 -7.56 -4.23
N LYS A 208 -20.99 -6.42 -4.60
CA LYS A 208 -20.62 -6.14 -6.00
C LYS A 208 -19.71 -7.23 -6.59
N GLN A 209 -18.70 -7.69 -5.84
CA GLN A 209 -17.80 -8.76 -6.28
C GLN A 209 -18.56 -10.07 -6.58
N ILE A 210 -19.52 -10.44 -5.71
CA ILE A 210 -20.39 -11.60 -5.93
C ILE A 210 -21.25 -11.39 -7.17
N ASP A 211 -21.90 -10.23 -7.31
CA ASP A 211 -22.74 -9.90 -8.47
C ASP A 211 -21.95 -9.98 -9.79
N VAL A 212 -20.71 -9.47 -9.82
CA VAL A 212 -19.85 -9.52 -11.02
C VAL A 212 -19.44 -10.94 -11.36
N THR A 213 -19.16 -11.77 -10.35
CA THR A 213 -18.86 -13.19 -10.52
C THR A 213 -20.06 -13.94 -11.10
N GLU A 214 -21.26 -13.67 -10.61
CA GLU A 214 -22.50 -14.26 -11.13
C GLU A 214 -22.79 -13.79 -12.57
N LEU A 215 -22.60 -12.50 -12.85
CA LEU A 215 -22.77 -11.93 -14.18
C LEU A 215 -21.76 -12.50 -15.18
N HIS A 216 -20.51 -12.74 -14.77
CA HIS A 216 -19.53 -13.42 -15.60
C HIS A 216 -20.00 -14.83 -15.95
N ARG A 217 -20.36 -15.64 -14.95
CA ARG A 217 -20.84 -17.02 -15.16
C ARG A 217 -22.05 -17.06 -16.10
N THR A 218 -23.08 -16.26 -15.80
CA THR A 218 -24.30 -16.23 -16.61
C THR A 218 -24.09 -15.65 -18.02
N SER A 219 -23.11 -14.78 -18.20
CA SER A 219 -22.66 -14.31 -19.53
C SER A 219 -22.02 -15.44 -20.33
N MET A 220 -21.16 -16.24 -19.69
CA MET A 220 -20.53 -17.40 -20.31
C MET A 220 -21.54 -18.50 -20.65
N ASP A 221 -22.50 -18.78 -19.77
CA ASP A 221 -23.60 -19.72 -20.04
C ASP A 221 -24.43 -19.27 -21.27
N ALA A 222 -24.69 -17.96 -21.40
CA ALA A 222 -25.41 -17.40 -22.56
C ALA A 222 -24.61 -17.54 -23.86
N VAL A 223 -23.30 -17.29 -23.82
CA VAL A 223 -22.40 -17.49 -24.96
C VAL A 223 -22.35 -18.95 -25.39
N GLU A 224 -22.28 -19.88 -24.43
CA GLU A 224 -22.30 -21.32 -24.71
C GLU A 224 -23.63 -21.78 -25.31
N THR A 225 -24.75 -21.28 -24.80
CA THR A 225 -26.08 -21.55 -25.37
C THR A 225 -26.15 -21.12 -26.83
N PHE A 226 -25.66 -19.92 -27.14
CA PHE A 226 -25.60 -19.43 -28.52
C PHE A 226 -24.64 -20.23 -29.39
N GLU A 227 -23.53 -20.72 -28.84
CA GLU A 227 -22.64 -21.62 -29.59
C GLU A 227 -23.36 -22.94 -29.94
N GLN A 228 -24.13 -23.50 -29.01
CA GLN A 228 -24.93 -24.71 -29.24
C GLN A 228 -26.01 -24.46 -30.30
N ASP A 229 -26.68 -23.32 -30.27
CA ASP A 229 -27.63 -22.93 -31.32
C ASP A 229 -26.93 -22.78 -32.68
N PHE A 230 -25.73 -22.20 -32.71
CA PHE A 230 -24.94 -22.12 -33.94
C PHE A 230 -24.48 -23.50 -34.43
N LYS A 231 -24.27 -24.46 -33.53
CA LYS A 231 -23.92 -25.87 -33.84
C LYS A 231 -25.08 -26.68 -34.39
N THR A 232 -26.30 -26.38 -33.95
CA THR A 232 -27.48 -27.20 -34.23
C THR A 232 -28.42 -26.53 -35.23
N VAL A 233 -28.82 -25.30 -34.96
CA VAL A 233 -29.81 -24.54 -35.75
C VAL A 233 -29.18 -23.90 -36.98
N PHE A 234 -27.96 -23.39 -36.87
CA PHE A 234 -27.30 -22.62 -37.94
C PHE A 234 -26.12 -23.38 -38.58
N ALA A 235 -26.10 -24.71 -38.45
CA ALA A 235 -25.03 -25.55 -38.95
C ALA A 235 -24.76 -25.35 -40.46
N ASP A 236 -25.83 -25.18 -41.24
CA ASP A 236 -25.75 -25.00 -42.69
C ASP A 236 -25.43 -23.55 -43.11
N ALA A 237 -25.68 -22.59 -42.22
CA ALA A 237 -25.52 -21.16 -42.52
C ALA A 237 -24.11 -20.64 -42.24
N VAL A 238 -23.37 -21.28 -41.32
CA VAL A 238 -22.04 -20.83 -40.90
C VAL A 238 -21.07 -22.01 -40.90
N PRO A 239 -19.94 -21.94 -41.64
CA PRO A 239 -18.91 -22.98 -41.61
C PRO A 239 -18.42 -23.25 -40.19
N GLN A 240 -18.16 -24.52 -39.86
CA GLN A 240 -17.72 -24.94 -38.52
C GLN A 240 -16.50 -24.16 -38.03
N GLU A 241 -15.49 -23.99 -38.89
CA GLU A 241 -14.26 -23.27 -38.55
C GLU A 241 -14.53 -21.81 -38.15
N LYS A 242 -15.41 -21.12 -38.89
CA LYS A 242 -15.78 -19.73 -38.60
C LYS A 242 -16.54 -19.61 -37.28
N ARG A 243 -17.46 -20.55 -37.01
CA ARG A 243 -18.21 -20.62 -35.75
C ARG A 243 -17.28 -20.83 -34.56
N GLU A 244 -16.41 -21.84 -34.63
CA GLU A 244 -15.46 -22.13 -33.55
C GLU A 244 -14.51 -20.97 -33.29
N ALA A 245 -13.99 -20.34 -34.36
CA ALA A 245 -13.13 -19.18 -34.25
C ALA A 245 -13.84 -18.00 -33.55
N LEU A 246 -15.10 -17.72 -33.89
CA LEU A 246 -15.88 -16.63 -33.29
C LEU A 246 -16.00 -16.79 -31.76
N PHE A 247 -16.51 -17.93 -31.30
CA PHE A 247 -16.75 -18.17 -29.88
C PHE A 247 -15.44 -18.33 -29.10
N ASN A 248 -14.43 -19.01 -29.64
CA ASN A 248 -13.13 -19.18 -28.97
C ASN A 248 -12.36 -17.85 -28.85
N THR A 249 -12.44 -16.99 -29.87
CA THR A 249 -11.83 -15.65 -29.80
C THR A 249 -12.47 -14.82 -28.71
N TYR A 250 -13.80 -14.83 -28.61
CA TYR A 250 -14.51 -14.11 -27.56
C TYR A 250 -14.17 -14.64 -26.15
N ARG A 251 -14.13 -15.97 -25.97
CA ARG A 251 -13.72 -16.58 -24.67
C ARG A 251 -12.31 -16.16 -24.26
N ARG A 252 -11.38 -16.16 -25.21
CA ARG A 252 -10.00 -15.70 -24.96
C ARG A 252 -10.01 -14.22 -24.56
N ASP A 253 -10.73 -13.38 -25.28
CA ASP A 253 -10.79 -11.95 -24.98
C ASP A 253 -11.44 -11.67 -23.62
N MET A 254 -12.47 -12.43 -23.23
CA MET A 254 -13.06 -12.39 -21.89
C MET A 254 -12.04 -12.78 -20.81
N HIS A 255 -11.28 -13.86 -21.03
CA HIS A 255 -10.23 -14.30 -20.11
C HIS A 255 -9.13 -13.23 -19.96
N LEU A 256 -8.69 -12.61 -21.06
CA LEU A 256 -7.71 -11.52 -21.04
C LEU A 256 -8.27 -10.29 -20.30
N PHE A 257 -9.55 -9.97 -20.51
CA PHE A 257 -10.22 -8.88 -19.80
C PHE A 257 -10.28 -9.13 -18.30
N VAL A 258 -10.77 -10.29 -17.84
CA VAL A 258 -10.87 -10.63 -16.41
C VAL A 258 -9.50 -10.63 -15.71
N ASN A 259 -8.43 -10.98 -16.42
CA ASN A 259 -7.07 -10.93 -15.89
C ASN A 259 -6.40 -9.54 -16.00
N ALA A 260 -7.15 -8.49 -16.36
CA ALA A 260 -6.67 -7.13 -16.55
C ALA A 260 -5.56 -6.99 -17.62
N GLU A 261 -5.46 -7.94 -18.54
CA GLU A 261 -4.53 -7.92 -19.68
C GLU A 261 -5.13 -7.18 -20.90
N LEU A 262 -6.45 -7.00 -20.91
CA LEU A 262 -7.19 -6.29 -21.97
C LEU A 262 -7.95 -5.09 -21.39
N PRO A 263 -7.73 -3.85 -21.90
CA PRO A 263 -8.44 -2.67 -21.43
C PRO A 263 -9.95 -2.73 -21.71
N TYR A 264 -10.75 -2.12 -20.83
CA TYR A 264 -12.21 -2.10 -20.94
C TYR A 264 -12.72 -1.59 -22.30
N GLU A 265 -12.21 -0.46 -22.79
CA GLU A 265 -12.71 0.12 -24.06
C GLU A 265 -12.47 -0.81 -25.25
N VAL A 266 -11.33 -1.52 -25.26
CA VAL A 266 -11.01 -2.51 -26.29
C VAL A 266 -11.93 -3.72 -26.17
N PHE A 267 -12.14 -4.23 -24.95
CA PHE A 267 -13.02 -5.37 -24.72
C PHE A 267 -14.49 -5.06 -25.03
N LYS A 268 -14.96 -3.85 -24.69
CA LYS A 268 -16.29 -3.35 -25.04
C LYS A 268 -16.50 -3.29 -26.54
N GLN A 269 -15.50 -2.83 -27.29
CA GLN A 269 -15.58 -2.80 -28.75
C GLN A 269 -15.64 -4.22 -29.32
N LYS A 270 -14.74 -5.11 -28.89
CA LYS A 270 -14.74 -6.53 -29.28
C LYS A 270 -16.06 -7.24 -28.96
N THR A 271 -16.67 -6.91 -27.82
CA THR A 271 -18.00 -7.43 -27.45
C THR A 271 -19.10 -6.95 -28.39
N LYS A 272 -19.05 -5.68 -28.81
CA LYS A 272 -20.00 -5.17 -29.82
C LYS A 272 -19.82 -5.85 -31.16
N ASP A 273 -18.57 -6.05 -31.60
CA ASP A 273 -18.27 -6.71 -32.86
C ASP A 273 -18.76 -8.17 -32.84
N PHE A 274 -18.50 -8.90 -31.74
CA PHE A 274 -19.04 -10.24 -31.49
C PHE A 274 -20.57 -10.30 -31.56
N LEU A 275 -21.25 -9.37 -30.87
CA LEU A 275 -22.71 -9.27 -30.90
C LEU A 275 -23.23 -8.98 -32.32
N TYR A 276 -22.57 -8.09 -33.06
CA TYR A 276 -22.92 -7.77 -34.43
C TYR A 276 -22.77 -8.98 -35.37
N GLU A 277 -21.67 -9.73 -35.26
CA GLU A 277 -21.46 -10.95 -36.05
C GLU A 277 -22.53 -12.01 -35.75
N ILE A 278 -22.91 -12.19 -34.48
CA ILE A 278 -24.02 -13.07 -34.12
C ILE A 278 -25.32 -12.56 -34.72
N ARG A 279 -25.58 -11.24 -34.63
CA ARG A 279 -26.81 -10.62 -35.13
C ARG A 279 -27.00 -10.85 -36.62
N GLU A 280 -25.94 -10.74 -37.41
CA GLU A 280 -25.98 -10.95 -38.85
C GLU A 280 -26.45 -12.35 -39.23
N VAL A 281 -26.16 -13.36 -38.40
CA VAL A 281 -26.62 -14.75 -38.60
C VAL A 281 -28.05 -14.94 -38.10
N VAL A 282 -28.38 -14.44 -36.91
CA VAL A 282 -29.68 -14.73 -36.28
C VAL A 282 -30.83 -13.86 -36.79
N LYS A 283 -30.56 -12.68 -37.40
CA LYS A 283 -31.60 -11.76 -37.90
C LYS A 283 -32.57 -12.38 -38.90
N GLY A 284 -32.15 -13.43 -39.61
CA GLY A 284 -33.00 -14.16 -40.56
C GLY A 284 -34.07 -15.02 -39.88
N ARG A 285 -33.99 -15.23 -38.56
CA ARG A 285 -34.90 -16.12 -37.81
C ARG A 285 -35.57 -15.37 -36.67
N ALA A 286 -36.86 -15.05 -36.84
CA ALA A 286 -37.65 -14.30 -35.86
C ALA A 286 -37.65 -14.92 -34.45
N SER A 287 -37.60 -16.25 -34.34
CA SER A 287 -37.56 -16.94 -33.04
C SER A 287 -36.28 -16.68 -32.23
N MET A 288 -35.20 -16.22 -32.86
CA MET A 288 -33.93 -15.91 -32.21
C MET A 288 -33.77 -14.44 -31.84
N ASP A 289 -34.71 -13.58 -32.25
CA ASP A 289 -34.65 -12.15 -31.96
C ASP A 289 -34.72 -11.87 -30.46
N VAL A 290 -35.66 -12.51 -29.78
CA VAL A 290 -35.86 -12.37 -28.32
C VAL A 290 -34.70 -12.98 -27.53
N PRO A 291 -34.26 -14.24 -27.75
CA PRO A 291 -33.07 -14.77 -27.09
C PRO A 291 -31.82 -13.92 -27.28
N TYR A 292 -31.63 -13.34 -28.48
CA TYR A 292 -30.47 -12.49 -28.74
C TYR A 292 -30.48 -11.22 -27.87
N HIS A 293 -31.60 -10.50 -27.83
CA HIS A 293 -31.68 -9.25 -27.06
C HIS A 293 -31.84 -9.49 -25.55
N ALA A 294 -32.74 -10.37 -25.14
CA ALA A 294 -33.11 -10.58 -23.73
C ALA A 294 -32.16 -11.52 -22.96
N VAL A 295 -31.35 -12.31 -23.66
CA VAL A 295 -30.37 -13.19 -23.01
C VAL A 295 -28.97 -12.72 -23.32
N LEU A 296 -28.50 -12.81 -24.56
CA LEU A 296 -27.09 -12.56 -24.88
C LEU A 296 -26.70 -11.09 -24.66
N VAL A 297 -27.36 -10.16 -25.35
CA VAL A 297 -27.04 -8.72 -25.26
C VAL A 297 -27.22 -8.22 -23.83
N GLN A 298 -28.32 -8.60 -23.17
CA GLN A 298 -28.60 -8.17 -21.81
C GLN A 298 -27.53 -8.64 -20.81
N ARG A 299 -27.09 -9.92 -20.87
CA ARG A 299 -26.09 -10.46 -19.94
C ARG A 299 -24.72 -9.84 -20.14
N LEU A 300 -24.26 -9.76 -21.40
CA LEU A 300 -22.96 -9.16 -21.73
C LEU A 300 -22.92 -7.67 -21.38
N SER A 301 -23.99 -6.93 -21.67
CA SER A 301 -24.09 -5.51 -21.32
C SER A 301 -24.13 -5.29 -19.80
N ALA A 302 -24.88 -6.12 -19.06
CA ALA A 302 -24.93 -6.04 -17.60
C ALA A 302 -23.55 -6.32 -16.97
N PHE A 303 -22.84 -7.34 -17.45
CA PHE A 303 -21.48 -7.66 -17.02
C PHE A 303 -20.51 -6.49 -17.27
N LEU A 304 -20.49 -5.95 -18.50
CA LEU A 304 -19.64 -4.80 -18.85
C LEU A 304 -19.98 -3.54 -18.06
N THR A 305 -21.25 -3.31 -17.75
CA THR A 305 -21.66 -2.14 -16.97
C THR A 305 -21.22 -2.29 -15.52
N LYS A 306 -21.47 -3.45 -14.91
CA LYS A 306 -21.19 -3.68 -13.47
C LYS A 306 -19.69 -3.64 -13.15
N THR A 307 -18.84 -4.05 -14.08
CA THR A 307 -17.36 -4.01 -13.93
C THR A 307 -16.78 -2.59 -13.93
N GLN A 308 -17.52 -1.58 -14.42
CA GLN A 308 -17.09 -0.17 -14.43
C GLN A 308 -17.59 0.64 -13.23
N ILE A 309 -18.57 0.14 -12.48
CA ILE A 309 -19.20 0.88 -11.38
C ILE A 309 -18.25 0.87 -10.18
N ASN A 310 -17.42 1.89 -10.01
CA ASN A 310 -16.55 2.03 -8.84
C ASN A 310 -16.97 3.24 -8.00
N PHE A 311 -16.56 3.27 -6.74
CA PHE A 311 -16.66 4.47 -5.92
C PHE A 311 -15.85 5.60 -6.55
N ASN A 312 -16.35 6.83 -6.38
CA ASN A 312 -15.61 8.01 -6.82
C ASN A 312 -14.26 8.08 -6.08
N PRO A 313 -13.12 8.35 -6.77
CA PRO A 313 -11.81 8.47 -6.13
C PRO A 313 -11.76 9.40 -4.91
N VAL A 314 -12.60 10.45 -4.90
CA VAL A 314 -12.73 11.38 -3.77
C VAL A 314 -13.17 10.67 -2.48
N PHE A 315 -13.99 9.62 -2.57
CA PHE A 315 -14.42 8.83 -1.42
C PHE A 315 -13.23 8.17 -0.72
N TYR A 316 -12.29 7.57 -1.47
CA TYR A 316 -11.09 6.97 -0.90
C TYR A 316 -10.14 8.01 -0.31
N GLY A 317 -10.03 9.18 -0.94
CA GLY A 317 -9.28 10.31 -0.38
C GLY A 317 -9.85 10.79 0.95
N TRP A 318 -11.17 10.91 1.04
CA TRP A 318 -11.88 11.26 2.27
C TRP A 318 -11.72 10.19 3.37
N LEU A 319 -11.80 8.90 3.00
CA LEU A 319 -11.62 7.78 3.94
C LEU A 319 -10.19 7.76 4.52
N LYS A 320 -9.17 8.01 3.69
CA LYS A 320 -7.76 8.13 4.10
C LYS A 320 -7.55 9.33 5.02
N LEU A 321 -8.16 10.48 4.72
CA LEU A 321 -8.11 11.68 5.55
C LEU A 321 -8.71 11.42 6.95
N LEU A 322 -9.90 10.83 7.00
CA LEU A 322 -10.61 10.55 8.24
C LEU A 322 -9.87 9.50 9.09
N GLY A 323 -9.31 8.47 8.44
CA GLY A 323 -8.41 7.51 9.07
C GLY A 323 -7.20 8.17 9.71
N ASN A 324 -6.46 9.01 8.97
CA ASN A 324 -5.29 9.71 9.50
C ASN A 324 -5.64 10.63 10.69
N LEU A 325 -6.77 11.34 10.63
CA LEU A 325 -7.25 12.16 11.74
C LEU A 325 -7.58 11.30 12.97
N TYR A 326 -8.25 10.16 12.78
CA TYR A 326 -8.53 9.22 13.85
C TYR A 326 -7.24 8.65 14.47
N PHE A 327 -6.24 8.30 13.65
CA PHE A 327 -4.96 7.78 14.12
C PHE A 327 -4.17 8.82 14.93
N LEU A 328 -4.26 10.11 14.58
CA LEU A 328 -3.72 11.21 15.39
C LEU A 328 -4.45 11.35 16.72
N LEU A 329 -5.77 11.22 16.75
CA LEU A 329 -6.54 11.26 18.00
C LEU A 329 -6.14 10.11 18.94
N VAL A 330 -6.02 8.89 18.41
CA VAL A 330 -5.54 7.72 19.18
C VAL A 330 -4.12 7.95 19.72
N MET A 331 -3.24 8.54 18.91
CA MET A 331 -1.88 8.88 19.33
C MET A 331 -1.85 9.79 20.56
N VAL A 332 -2.70 10.82 20.59
CA VAL A 332 -2.76 11.79 21.69
C VAL A 332 -3.47 11.21 22.91
N ALA A 333 -4.54 10.43 22.69
CA ALA A 333 -5.34 9.85 23.77
C ALA A 333 -4.61 8.75 24.56
N ALA A 334 -3.73 7.98 23.90
CA ALA A 334 -3.00 6.86 24.50
C ALA A 334 -1.48 7.09 24.44
N PRO A 335 -0.87 7.77 25.43
CA PRO A 335 0.58 7.90 25.54
C PRO A 335 1.27 6.58 25.96
N GLY A 336 2.60 6.57 25.94
CA GLY A 336 3.40 5.42 26.37
C GLY A 336 3.46 4.24 25.38
N LEU A 337 4.13 3.16 25.79
CA LEU A 337 4.40 2.00 24.93
C LEU A 337 3.12 1.25 24.53
N THR A 338 2.20 1.04 25.47
CA THR A 338 0.92 0.38 25.20
C THR A 338 0.12 1.15 24.17
N GLY A 339 0.08 2.48 24.29
CA GLY A 339 -0.60 3.33 23.32
C GLY A 339 0.04 3.30 21.93
N LEU A 340 1.36 3.11 21.84
CA LEU A 340 2.05 2.91 20.55
C LEU A 340 1.58 1.61 19.89
N LEU A 341 1.56 0.51 20.64
CA LEU A 341 1.11 -0.78 20.10
C LEU A 341 -0.35 -0.74 19.66
N VAL A 342 -1.22 -0.13 20.46
CA VAL A 342 -2.63 0.07 20.11
C VAL A 342 -2.77 0.92 18.85
N GLN A 343 -2.04 2.03 18.76
CA GLN A 343 -2.05 2.89 17.56
C GLN A 343 -1.61 2.11 16.31
N MET A 344 -0.52 1.34 16.39
CA MET A 344 -0.05 0.53 15.27
C MET A 344 -1.08 -0.53 14.86
N LEU A 345 -1.72 -1.20 15.82
CA LEU A 345 -2.79 -2.16 15.56
C LEU A 345 -4.01 -1.50 14.90
N VAL A 346 -4.44 -0.35 15.39
CA VAL A 346 -5.56 0.41 14.84
C VAL A 346 -5.26 0.84 13.41
N ILE A 347 -4.06 1.36 13.13
CA ILE A 347 -3.64 1.70 11.77
C ILE A 347 -3.67 0.45 10.89
N PHE A 348 -3.11 -0.67 11.35
CA PHE A 348 -3.10 -1.93 10.61
C PHE A 348 -4.51 -2.36 10.20
N VAL A 349 -5.45 -2.38 11.15
CA VAL A 349 -6.81 -2.86 10.94
C VAL A 349 -7.60 -1.91 10.04
N PHE A 350 -7.64 -0.62 10.36
CA PHE A 350 -8.50 0.32 9.66
C PHE A 350 -7.95 0.72 8.29
N GLN A 351 -6.65 1.07 8.21
CA GLN A 351 -6.03 1.39 6.93
C GLN A 351 -5.92 0.13 6.06
N GLY A 352 -5.66 -1.03 6.66
CA GLY A 352 -5.63 -2.30 5.94
C GLY A 352 -7.00 -2.65 5.34
N LEU A 353 -8.07 -2.47 6.10
CA LEU A 353 -9.43 -2.66 5.59
C LEU A 353 -9.77 -1.67 4.46
N ALA A 354 -9.39 -0.39 4.59
CA ALA A 354 -9.57 0.61 3.54
C ALA A 354 -8.87 0.22 2.22
N VAL A 355 -7.63 -0.29 2.32
CA VAL A 355 -6.86 -0.81 1.18
C VAL A 355 -7.55 -2.02 0.55
N ILE A 356 -8.05 -2.97 1.36
CA ILE A 356 -8.80 -4.14 0.85
C ILE A 356 -10.08 -3.70 0.14
N ILE A 357 -10.81 -2.74 0.69
CA ILE A 357 -12.02 -2.19 0.07
C ILE A 357 -11.70 -1.53 -1.28
N GLU A 358 -10.59 -0.78 -1.36
CA GLU A 358 -10.13 -0.15 -2.61
C GLU A 358 -9.76 -1.22 -3.66
N ASP A 359 -9.02 -2.26 -3.28
CA ASP A 359 -8.67 -3.39 -4.16
C ASP A 359 -9.92 -4.16 -4.65
N MET A 360 -10.83 -4.51 -3.74
CA MET A 360 -12.04 -5.26 -4.10
C MET A 360 -13.04 -4.44 -4.95
N ASP A 361 -13.04 -3.12 -4.84
CA ASP A 361 -13.90 -2.29 -5.68
C ASP A 361 -13.38 -2.24 -7.13
N HIS A 362 -12.08 -2.33 -7.34
CA HIS A 362 -11.50 -2.40 -8.69
C HIS A 362 -11.55 -3.83 -9.23
N THR A 363 -12.70 -4.20 -9.82
CA THR A 363 -12.98 -5.58 -10.25
C THR A 363 -12.03 -6.13 -11.31
N VAL A 364 -11.36 -5.25 -12.07
CA VAL A 364 -10.42 -5.59 -13.15
C VAL A 364 -9.30 -4.55 -13.15
N ASP A 365 -8.37 -4.64 -12.18
CA ASP A 365 -7.16 -3.79 -12.15
C ASP A 365 -5.90 -4.61 -11.76
N SER A 366 -4.75 -4.15 -12.25
CA SER A 366 -3.43 -4.77 -12.17
C SER A 366 -2.48 -4.06 -11.19
N ASN A 367 -2.83 -2.87 -10.69
CA ASN A 367 -1.87 -2.02 -9.96
C ASN A 367 -1.42 -2.58 -8.60
N ALA A 368 -2.28 -3.28 -7.85
CA ALA A 368 -1.93 -3.86 -6.55
C ALA A 368 -2.94 -4.93 -6.10
N THR A 369 -2.86 -6.15 -6.64
CA THR A 369 -3.81 -7.21 -6.31
C THR A 369 -3.46 -7.90 -4.99
N ILE A 370 -4.16 -7.58 -3.90
CA ILE A 370 -4.00 -8.29 -2.61
C ILE A 370 -4.95 -9.48 -2.57
N PHE A 371 -6.21 -9.22 -2.88
CA PHE A 371 -7.28 -10.20 -2.91
C PHE A 371 -7.87 -10.41 -4.29
N ASN A 372 -7.36 -9.69 -5.30
CA ASN A 372 -8.10 -9.48 -6.54
C ASN A 372 -8.72 -10.79 -7.01
N ALA A 373 -10.01 -10.67 -7.28
CA ALA A 373 -10.85 -11.71 -7.82
C ALA A 373 -10.18 -12.23 -9.09
N LYS A 374 -9.31 -13.25 -8.96
CA LYS A 374 -9.25 -14.29 -9.97
C LYS A 374 -10.62 -14.91 -9.91
N ILE A 375 -11.55 -14.29 -10.63
CA ILE A 375 -12.83 -14.83 -11.01
C ILE A 375 -12.46 -16.07 -11.80
N LEU A 376 -12.22 -17.15 -11.06
CA LEU A 376 -11.85 -18.49 -11.50
C LEU A 376 -10.38 -18.63 -11.97
N ARG A 377 -9.68 -19.60 -11.39
CA ARG A 377 -8.79 -20.44 -12.21
C ARG A 377 -9.76 -21.33 -13.00
N VAL A 378 -9.88 -21.09 -14.31
CA VAL A 378 -10.45 -22.11 -15.21
C VAL A 378 -9.41 -23.20 -15.37
#